data_AF-A0A956YLB6-F1
#
_entry.id   AF-A0A956YLB6-F1
#
_cell.length_a   1.000
_cell.length_b   1.000
_cell.length_c   1.000
_cell.angle_alpha   90.00
_cell.angle_beta   90.00
_cell.angle_gamma   90.00
#
_symmetry.space_group_name_H-M   'P 1'
#
loop_
_entity.id
_entity.type
_entity.pdbx_description
1 polymer ?
#
loop_
_entity_poly.entity_id
_entity_poly.type
_entity_poly.pdbx_seq_one_letter_code
_entity_poly.pdbx_strand_id
1 'polypeptide(L)'
;MFRHFLAGFAVDDASLALDMIAEVGAGGHHFGTAHTQAQFESAFYQSSLADRQGYESWVQRGGMDTAVRAQHIWQSMLKQYEPPPLDTAVAEALHDFVARRERGLEGVNLYD
;
A
#
# COMPACT_ATOMS: atom_id res chain seq x y z
N MET A 1 -3.00 3.28 -4.72
CA MET A 1 -3.58 3.55 -6.05
C MET A 1 -3.26 4.96 -6.51
N PHE A 2 -3.78 6.01 -5.88
CA PHE A 2 -3.58 7.40 -6.33
C PHE A 2 -2.11 7.81 -6.49
N ARG A 3 -1.22 7.45 -5.55
CA ARG A 3 0.22 7.68 -5.69
C ARG A 3 0.82 7.05 -6.96
N HIS A 4 0.39 5.85 -7.32
CA HIS A 4 0.86 5.17 -8.54
C HIS A 4 0.28 5.83 -9.80
N PHE A 5 -1.01 6.18 -9.79
CA PHE A 5 -1.65 6.90 -10.89
C PHE A 5 -0.98 8.26 -11.16
N LEU A 6 -0.67 9.00 -10.10
CA LEU A 6 -0.03 10.32 -10.19
C LEU A 6 1.48 10.26 -10.49
N ALA A 7 2.09 9.07 -10.51
CA ALA A 7 3.49 8.92 -10.88
C ALA A 7 3.74 9.10 -12.39
N GLY A 8 2.67 9.14 -13.20
CA GLY A 8 2.76 9.21 -14.66
C GLY A 8 3.24 7.90 -15.28
N PHE A 9 3.76 7.98 -16.50
CA PHE A 9 4.33 6.86 -17.22
C PHE A 9 5.58 7.30 -17.99
N ALA A 10 6.53 6.37 -18.14
CA ALA A 10 7.69 6.57 -19.00
C ALA A 10 7.25 6.48 -20.48
N VAL A 11 7.99 7.19 -21.34
CA VAL A 11 7.86 7.10 -22.79
C VAL A 11 9.25 6.80 -23.35
N ASP A 12 9.52 5.51 -23.49
CA ASP A 12 10.78 4.91 -23.95
C ASP A 12 10.51 3.57 -24.66
N ASP A 13 11.54 2.97 -25.26
CA ASP A 13 11.43 1.74 -26.04
C ASP A 13 10.80 0.58 -25.24
N ALA A 14 11.12 0.49 -23.95
CA ALA A 14 10.55 -0.55 -23.09
C ALA A 14 9.06 -0.30 -22.85
N SER A 15 8.65 0.91 -22.46
CA SER A 15 7.24 1.24 -22.24
C SER A 15 6.38 1.17 -23.52
N LEU A 16 6.98 1.38 -24.69
CA LEU A 16 6.31 1.25 -25.99
C LEU A 16 6.17 -0.20 -26.45
N ALA A 17 7.11 -1.06 -26.05
CA ALA A 17 7.09 -2.52 -26.24
C ALA A 17 6.88 -2.98 -27.70
N LEU A 18 7.33 -2.19 -28.68
CA LEU A 18 7.07 -2.43 -30.11
C LEU A 18 7.67 -3.75 -30.62
N ASP A 19 8.88 -4.09 -30.17
CA ASP A 19 9.54 -5.35 -30.55
C ASP A 19 8.75 -6.57 -30.05
N MET A 20 8.29 -6.53 -28.80
CA MET A 20 7.44 -7.58 -28.23
C MET A 20 6.13 -7.72 -29.01
N ILE A 21 5.49 -6.60 -29.38
CA ILE A 21 4.25 -6.61 -30.17
C ILE A 21 4.49 -7.26 -31.54
N ALA A 22 5.60 -6.92 -32.20
CA ALA A 22 5.96 -7.49 -33.49
C ALA A 22 6.28 -8.99 -33.40
N GLU A 23 6.99 -9.41 -32.35
CA GLU A 23 7.36 -10.82 -32.09
C GLU A 23 6.13 -11.70 -31.86
N VAL A 24 5.16 -11.24 -31.06
CA VAL A 24 3.96 -12.02 -30.70
C VAL A 24 2.99 -12.16 -31.88
N GLY A 25 2.84 -11.10 -32.68
CA GLY A 25 1.95 -11.10 -33.84
C GLY A 25 0.46 -11.26 -33.51
N ALA A 26 -0.35 -11.37 -34.55
CA ALA A 26 -1.81 -11.45 -34.41
C ALA A 26 -2.26 -12.78 -33.79
N GLY A 27 -3.15 -12.71 -32.78
CA GLY A 27 -3.71 -13.89 -32.11
C GLY A 27 -2.80 -14.53 -31.05
N GLY A 28 -1.61 -13.99 -30.82
CA GLY A 28 -0.70 -14.44 -29.76
C GLY A 28 -1.03 -13.89 -28.37
N HIS A 29 -0.17 -14.19 -27.39
CA HIS A 29 -0.30 -13.70 -26.01
C HIS A 29 1.05 -13.21 -25.45
N HIS A 30 1.02 -12.27 -24.52
CA HIS A 30 2.25 -11.64 -23.99
C HIS A 30 2.79 -12.28 -22.70
N PHE A 31 2.02 -13.13 -22.02
CA PHE A 31 2.35 -13.63 -20.67
C PHE A 31 3.73 -14.29 -20.53
N GLY A 32 4.19 -15.00 -21.57
CA GLY A 32 5.46 -15.72 -21.54
C GLY A 32 6.65 -14.95 -22.09
N THR A 33 6.46 -13.73 -22.59
CA THR A 33 7.51 -12.96 -23.28
C THR A 33 8.60 -12.50 -22.31
N ALA A 34 9.84 -12.39 -22.79
CA ALA A 34 10.94 -11.85 -22.00
C ALA A 34 10.64 -10.42 -21.49
N HIS A 35 9.97 -9.62 -22.33
CA HIS A 35 9.51 -8.29 -21.96
C HIS A 35 8.55 -8.30 -20.76
N THR A 36 7.54 -9.16 -20.78
CA THR A 36 6.60 -9.28 -19.67
C THR A 36 7.29 -9.77 -18.40
N GLN A 37 8.16 -10.78 -18.50
CA GLN A 37 8.90 -11.29 -17.35
C GLN A 37 9.79 -10.21 -16.70
N ALA A 38 10.47 -9.39 -17.50
CA ALA A 38 11.34 -8.33 -17.00
C ALA A 38 10.60 -7.22 -16.25
N GLN A 39 9.31 -7.01 -16.55
CA GLN A 39 8.52 -5.87 -16.06
C GLN A 39 7.40 -6.28 -15.07
N PHE A 40 7.09 -7.57 -14.96
CA PHE A 40 5.90 -8.06 -14.26
C PHE A 40 5.78 -7.57 -12.81
N GLU A 41 6.90 -7.51 -12.08
CA GLU A 41 6.91 -7.14 -10.67
C GLU A 41 6.72 -5.64 -10.42
N SER A 42 7.10 -4.79 -11.38
CA SER A 42 7.23 -3.34 -11.18
C SER A 42 6.22 -2.51 -11.98
N ALA A 43 5.74 -3.01 -13.12
CA ALA A 43 4.91 -2.24 -14.04
C ALA A 43 3.48 -1.99 -13.52
N PHE A 44 2.96 -2.84 -12.62
CA PHE A 44 1.57 -2.79 -12.19
C PHE A 44 1.41 -2.47 -10.70
N TYR A 45 0.37 -1.70 -10.38
CA TYR A 45 -0.05 -1.50 -9.00
C TYR A 45 -0.62 -2.78 -8.37
N GLN A 46 0.08 -3.28 -7.36
CA GLN A 46 -0.38 -4.36 -6.49
C GLN A 46 -1.22 -3.79 -5.33
N SER A 47 -2.48 -4.20 -5.26
CA SER A 47 -3.38 -3.76 -4.18
C SER A 47 -3.26 -4.69 -2.99
N SER A 48 -2.95 -4.16 -1.82
CA SER A 48 -2.99 -4.91 -0.55
C SER A 48 -4.42 -5.24 -0.10
N LEU A 49 -5.43 -4.54 -0.63
CA LEU A 49 -6.82 -4.64 -0.17
C LEU A 49 -7.80 -5.11 -1.25
N ALA A 50 -7.46 -5.21 -2.54
CA ALA A 50 -8.41 -5.77 -3.50
C ALA A 50 -8.31 -7.31 -3.53
N ASP A 51 -9.42 -8.01 -3.71
CA ASP A 51 -9.42 -9.41 -4.13
C ASP A 51 -9.75 -9.45 -5.63
N ARG A 52 -8.90 -10.09 -6.44
CA ARG A 52 -9.03 -10.18 -7.91
C ARG A 52 -9.19 -11.63 -8.39
N GLN A 53 -9.57 -12.50 -7.49
CA GLN A 53 -9.62 -13.93 -7.76
C GLN A 53 -10.95 -14.30 -8.43
N GLY A 54 -10.98 -15.46 -9.08
CA GLY A 54 -12.21 -16.01 -9.63
C GLY A 54 -13.26 -16.21 -8.54
N TYR A 55 -14.53 -16.16 -8.93
CA TYR A 55 -15.67 -16.25 -8.01
C TYR A 55 -15.63 -17.52 -7.16
N GLU A 56 -15.37 -18.67 -7.77
CA GLU A 56 -15.31 -19.97 -7.09
C GLU A 56 -14.23 -19.99 -6.00
N SER A 57 -13.04 -19.46 -6.31
CA SER A 57 -11.94 -19.35 -5.35
C SER A 57 -12.24 -18.37 -4.22
N TRP A 58 -12.93 -17.27 -4.52
CA TRP A 58 -13.36 -16.31 -3.51
C TRP A 58 -14.39 -16.94 -2.54
N VAL A 59 -15.39 -17.67 -3.07
CA VAL A 59 -16.38 -18.40 -2.26
C VAL A 59 -15.71 -19.47 -1.39
N GLN A 60 -14.82 -20.28 -1.97
CA GLN A 60 -14.11 -21.34 -1.22
C GLN A 60 -13.27 -20.79 -0.06
N ARG A 61 -12.78 -19.54 -0.17
CA ARG A 61 -12.03 -18.86 0.89
C ARG A 61 -12.93 -18.07 1.86
N GLY A 62 -14.23 -18.31 1.84
CA GLY A 62 -15.19 -17.75 2.79
C GLY A 62 -15.88 -16.48 2.31
N GLY A 63 -15.75 -16.09 1.04
CA GLY A 63 -16.54 -14.99 0.46
C GLY A 63 -16.33 -13.66 1.18
N MET A 64 -15.11 -13.38 1.63
CA MET A 64 -14.84 -12.18 2.44
C MET A 64 -15.00 -10.92 1.59
N ASP A 65 -15.82 -9.99 2.06
CA ASP A 65 -15.90 -8.67 1.47
C ASP A 65 -14.66 -7.82 1.81
N THR A 66 -14.64 -6.60 1.28
CA THR A 66 -13.51 -5.68 1.47
C THR A 66 -13.36 -5.25 2.93
N ALA A 67 -14.45 -5.09 3.68
CA ALA A 67 -14.41 -4.62 5.05
C ALA A 67 -13.82 -5.69 5.99
N VAL A 68 -14.22 -6.95 5.82
CA VAL A 68 -13.67 -8.10 6.57
C VAL A 68 -12.18 -8.24 6.29
N ARG A 69 -11.75 -8.11 5.03
CA ARG A 69 -10.32 -8.17 4.68
C ARG A 69 -9.53 -6.99 5.25
N ALA A 70 -10.08 -5.78 5.20
CA ALA A 70 -9.48 -4.62 5.85
C ALA A 70 -9.31 -4.84 7.36
N GLN A 71 -10.29 -5.48 8.01
CA GLN A 71 -10.22 -5.80 9.43
C GLN A 71 -8.99 -6.66 9.78
N HIS A 72 -8.80 -7.76 9.05
CA HIS A 72 -7.66 -8.63 9.25
C HIS A 72 -6.32 -7.92 9.01
N ILE A 73 -6.27 -7.04 8.00
CA ILE A 73 -5.05 -6.30 7.65
C ILE A 73 -4.65 -5.36 8.78
N TRP A 74 -5.54 -4.49 9.26
CA TRP A 74 -5.15 -3.52 10.30
C TRP A 74 -4.79 -4.22 11.62
N GLN A 75 -5.49 -5.30 11.97
CA GLN A 75 -5.16 -6.07 13.17
C GLN A 75 -3.78 -6.72 13.06
N SER A 76 -3.43 -7.24 11.88
CA SER A 76 -2.11 -7.81 11.63
C SER A 76 -1.02 -6.75 11.67
N MET A 77 -1.27 -5.57 11.08
CA MET A 77 -0.36 -4.43 11.13
C MET A 77 -0.06 -3.99 12.58
N LEU A 78 -1.08 -3.89 13.43
CA LEU A 78 -0.88 -3.53 14.84
C LEU A 78 -0.09 -4.59 15.62
N LYS A 79 -0.34 -5.88 15.36
CA LYS A 79 0.40 -6.97 16.01
C LYS A 79 1.88 -7.01 15.60
N GLN A 80 2.19 -6.59 14.38
CA GLN A 80 3.54 -6.61 13.81
C GLN A 80 4.27 -5.27 14.00
N TYR A 81 3.60 -4.24 14.48
CA TYR A 81 4.16 -2.91 14.59
C TYR A 81 5.26 -2.86 15.65
N GLU A 82 6.44 -2.41 15.24
CA GLU A 82 7.53 -2.04 16.12
C GLU A 82 7.70 -0.51 16.07
N PRO A 83 7.62 0.20 17.21
CA PRO A 83 7.86 1.63 17.25
C PRO A 83 9.26 1.97 16.73
N PRO A 84 9.42 2.97 15.85
CA PRO A 84 10.75 3.43 15.46
C PRO A 84 11.50 3.96 16.69
N PRO A 85 12.84 3.77 16.76
CA PRO A 85 13.61 4.22 17.90
C PRO A 85 13.47 5.72 18.09
N LEU A 86 13.23 6.14 19.33
CA LEU A 86 13.18 7.53 19.76
C LEU A 86 14.24 7.74 20.83
N ASP A 87 15.02 8.81 20.70
CA ASP A 87 16.00 9.19 21.71
C ASP A 87 15.33 9.39 23.07
N THR A 88 15.91 8.79 24.11
CA THR A 88 15.31 8.77 25.45
C THR A 88 15.19 10.18 26.04
N ALA A 89 16.19 11.05 25.84
CA ALA A 89 16.13 12.41 26.36
C ALA A 89 15.05 13.24 25.66
N VAL A 90 14.83 13.00 24.36
CA VAL A 90 13.71 13.60 23.62
C VAL A 90 12.36 13.09 24.15
N ALA A 91 12.23 11.78 24.38
CA ALA A 91 11.00 11.19 24.91
C ALA A 91 10.64 11.75 26.29
N GLU A 92 11.64 11.85 27.18
CA GLU A 92 11.47 12.42 28.53
C GLU A 92 11.08 13.90 28.47
N ALA A 93 11.74 14.69 27.61
CA ALA A 93 11.40 16.10 27.43
C ALA A 93 9.97 16.31 26.90
N LEU A 94 9.50 15.43 26.00
CA LEU A 94 8.12 15.44 25.52
C LEU A 94 7.13 15.12 26.65
N HIS A 95 7.42 14.10 27.46
CA HIS A 95 6.57 13.75 28.61
C HIS A 95 6.49 14.87 29.65
N ASP A 96 7.61 15.51 29.99
CA ASP A 96 7.61 16.65 30.92
C ASP A 96 6.83 17.85 30.37
N PHE A 97 7.00 18.17 29.08
CA PHE A 97 6.23 19.24 28.45
C PHE A 97 4.72 18.98 28.51
N VAL A 98 4.27 17.76 28.16
CA VAL A 98 2.86 17.37 28.24
C VAL A 98 2.34 17.54 29.66
N ALA A 99 3.03 16.99 30.66
CA ALA A 99 2.62 17.07 32.05
C ALA A 99 2.51 18.53 32.56
N ARG A 100 3.45 19.41 32.17
CA ARG A 100 3.37 20.85 32.48
C ARG A 100 2.17 21.52 31.82
N ARG A 101 1.85 21.16 30.56
CA ARG A 101 0.71 21.73 29.84
C ARG A 101 -0.61 21.26 30.41
N GLU A 102 -0.75 19.98 30.76
CA GLU A 102 -1.97 19.45 31.41
C GLU A 102 -2.30 20.22 32.69
N ARG A 103 -1.30 20.40 33.58
CA ARG A 103 -1.48 21.21 34.81
C ARG A 103 -1.86 22.66 34.53
N GLY A 104 -1.24 23.27 33.52
CA GLY A 104 -1.52 24.65 33.14
C GLY A 104 -2.86 24.85 32.42
N LEU A 105 -3.52 23.77 31.99
CA LEU A 105 -4.81 23.80 31.30
C LEU A 105 -5.98 23.37 32.20
N GLU A 106 -5.68 22.90 33.41
CA GLU A 106 -6.72 22.53 34.37
C GLU A 106 -7.59 23.75 34.73
N GLY A 107 -8.90 23.63 34.50
CA GLY A 107 -9.86 24.70 34.75
C GLY A 107 -9.82 25.86 33.73
N VAL A 108 -8.99 25.79 32.69
CA VAL A 108 -8.94 26.80 31.62
C VAL A 108 -9.99 26.46 30.57
N ASN A 109 -10.93 27.38 30.29
CA ASN A 109 -11.79 27.24 29.12
C ASN A 109 -10.99 27.57 27.86
N LEU A 110 -10.79 26.58 27.00
CA LEU A 110 -10.01 26.70 25.75
C LEU A 110 -10.85 27.11 24.55
N TYR A 111 -12.17 27.14 24.70
CA TYR A 111 -13.10 27.47 23.64
C TYR A 111 -14.14 28.45 24.21
N ASP A 112 -13.98 29.73 23.88
CA ASP A 112 -15.05 30.72 23.93
C ASP A 112 -15.97 30.56 22.71
#